data_AF-A0A2S8PQV3-F1
#
_entry.id   AF-A0A2S8PQV3-F1
#
_cell.length_a   1.000
_cell.length_b   1.000
_cell.length_c   1.000
_cell.angle_alpha   90.00
_cell.angle_beta   90.00
_cell.angle_gamma   90.00
#
_symmetry.space_group_name_H-M   'P 1'
#
loop_
_entity.id
_entity.type
_entity.pdbx_description
1 polymer ?
#
loop_
_entity_poly.entity_id
_entity_poly.type
_entity_poly.pdbx_seq_one_letter_code
_entity_poly.pdbx_strand_id
1 'polypeptide(L)' 'MKEGWERTEQPLELSLEELNQIAAPAFHGREILSSRRIGVGLSNSNYKIQVEGDGRPYVLRFFRRG' A
#
# COMPACT_ATOMS: atom_id res chain seq x y z
N MET A 1 23.75 -3.35 24.84
CA MET A 1 22.80 -2.37 24.30
C MET A 1 23.40 -1.79 23.03
N LYS A 2 22.74 -1.92 21.87
CA LYS A 2 23.15 -1.24 20.64
C LYS A 2 22.18 -0.09 20.41
N GLU A 3 22.57 1.09 20.88
CA GLU A 3 21.94 2.37 20.57
C GLU A 3 22.14 2.66 19.07
N GLY A 4 21.09 3.17 18.40
CA GLY A 4 21.12 3.46 16.95
C GLY A 4 19.95 2.92 16.12
N TRP A 5 18.82 2.56 16.75
CA TRP A 5 17.62 2.04 16.04
C TRP A 5 16.54 3.08 15.76
N GLU A 6 16.88 4.37 15.70
CA GLU A 6 15.97 5.34 15.11
C GLU A 6 16.02 5.22 13.59
N ARG A 7 15.23 4.29 13.06
CA ARG A 7 14.96 4.21 11.62
C ARG A 7 14.22 5.48 11.22
N THR A 8 14.93 6.38 10.55
CA THR A 8 14.48 7.69 10.05
C THR A 8 13.59 7.60 8.80
N GLU A 9 13.30 6.41 8.28
CA GLU A 9 12.44 6.27 7.11
C GLU A 9 10.98 6.55 7.49
N GLN A 10 10.47 7.70 7.03
CA GLN A 10 9.05 7.99 7.08
C GLN A 10 8.27 6.87 6.35
N PRO A 11 7.10 6.48 6.87
CA PRO A 11 6.25 5.51 6.20
C PRO A 11 5.91 6.02 4.80
N LEU A 12 6.16 5.24 3.75
CA LEU A 12 5.68 5.59 2.41
C LEU A 12 4.16 5.66 2.44
N GLU A 13 3.62 6.83 2.17
CA GLU A 13 2.21 7.01 1.90
C GLU A 13 2.02 7.17 0.39
N LEU A 14 1.62 6.07 -0.26
CA LEU A 14 1.25 6.07 -1.68
C LEU A 14 -0.11 6.72 -1.87
N SER A 15 -0.18 7.64 -2.82
CA SER A 15 -1.40 8.23 -3.35
C SER A 15 -2.26 7.20 -4.08
N LEU A 16 -3.54 7.52 -4.30
CA LEU A 16 -4.45 6.69 -5.07
C LEU A 16 -3.96 6.49 -6.51
N GLU A 17 -3.32 7.51 -7.09
CA GLU A 17 -2.74 7.44 -8.44
C GLU A 17 -1.58 6.44 -8.51
N GLU A 18 -0.62 6.52 -7.58
CA GLU A 18 0.49 5.57 -7.51
C GLU A 18 -0.01 4.13 -7.26
N LEU A 19 -1.01 3.97 -6.40
CA LEU A 19 -1.63 2.67 -6.16
C LEU A 19 -2.25 2.09 -7.44
N ASN A 20 -2.95 2.91 -8.23
CA ASN A 20 -3.51 2.50 -9.51
C ASN A 20 -2.41 2.11 -10.51
N GLN A 21 -1.35 2.91 -10.63
CA GLN A 21 -0.23 2.61 -11.53
C GLN A 21 0.45 1.28 -11.19
N ILE A 22 0.72 1.02 -9.90
CA ILE A 22 1.41 -0.19 -9.48
C ILE A 22 0.50 -1.42 -9.56
N ALA A 23 -0.78 -1.28 -9.20
CA ALA A 23 -1.71 -2.40 -9.14
C ALA A 23 -2.47 -2.67 -10.46
N ALA A 24 -2.33 -1.81 -11.48
CA ALA A 24 -2.99 -1.95 -12.77
C ALA A 24 -2.86 -3.37 -13.39
N PRO A 25 -1.67 -4.03 -13.35
CA PRO A 25 -1.54 -5.38 -13.88
C PRO A 25 -2.38 -6.43 -13.14
N ALA A 26 -2.67 -6.22 -11.85
CA ALA A 26 -3.42 -7.16 -11.02
C ALA A 26 -4.95 -7.01 -11.17
N PHE A 27 -5.42 -5.84 -11.61
CA PHE A 27 -6.86 -5.55 -11.72
C PHE A 27 -7.36 -5.42 -13.16
N HIS A 28 -6.54 -5.78 -14.15
CA HIS A 28 -6.88 -5.79 -15.58
C HIS A 28 -7.45 -4.45 -16.08
N GLY A 29 -6.87 -3.34 -15.62
CA GLY A 29 -7.32 -1.99 -16.01
C GLY A 29 -8.52 -1.45 -15.22
N ARG A 30 -9.03 -2.17 -14.22
CA ARG A 30 -10.02 -1.62 -13.28
C ARG A 30 -9.34 -0.67 -12.28
N GLU A 31 -10.03 0.41 -11.95
CA GLU A 31 -9.50 1.44 -11.06
C GLU A 31 -9.73 1.13 -9.58
N ILE A 32 -8.78 1.52 -8.74
CA ILE A 32 -8.92 1.61 -7.30
C ILE A 32 -9.67 2.90 -6.97
N LEU A 33 -10.88 2.77 -6.41
CA LEU A 33 -11.76 3.89 -6.08
C LEU A 33 -11.45 4.54 -4.73
N SER A 34 -10.93 3.74 -3.79
CA SER A 34 -10.53 4.25 -2.49
C SER A 34 -9.44 3.37 -1.88
N SER A 35 -8.60 3.99 -1.06
CA SER A 35 -7.56 3.30 -0.31
C SER A 35 -7.53 3.81 1.13
N ARG A 36 -7.22 2.91 2.06
CA ARG A 36 -6.94 3.24 3.46
C ARG A 36 -5.76 2.41 3.91
N ARG A 37 -4.72 3.06 4.45
CA ARG A 37 -3.61 2.36 5.08
C ARG A 37 -4.11 1.67 6.36
N ILE A 38 -3.85 0.36 6.50
CA ILE A 38 -4.36 -0.48 7.60
C ILE A 38 -3.25 -1.05 8.49
N GLY A 39 -2.05 -0.47 8.46
CA GLY A 39 -0.97 -0.87 9.37
C GLY A 39 0.09 0.21 9.52
N VAL A 40 0.77 0.21 10.67
CA VAL A 40 1.80 1.19 11.07
C VAL A 40 3.23 0.65 10.95
N GLY A 41 3.40 -0.55 10.37
CA GLY A 41 4.71 -1.15 10.19
C GLY A 41 5.59 -0.34 9.24
N LEU A 42 6.90 -0.33 9.53
CA LEU A 42 7.91 0.41 8.75
C LEU A 42 8.49 -0.42 7.60
N SER A 43 8.39 -1.76 7.66
CA SER A 43 8.95 -2.65 6.63
C SER A 43 7.98 -2.96 5.49
N ASN A 44 6.67 -2.93 5.75
CA ASN A 44 5.62 -3.22 4.77
C ASN A 44 4.48 -2.20 4.89
N SER A 45 4.00 -1.69 3.76
CA SER A 45 2.79 -0.86 3.72
C SER A 45 1.59 -1.70 3.27
N ASN A 46 0.53 -1.71 4.08
CA ASN A 46 -0.70 -2.44 3.79
C ASN A 46 -1.86 -1.46 3.57
N TYR A 47 -2.58 -1.63 2.47
CA TYR A 47 -3.74 -0.82 2.10
C TYR A 47 -4.96 -1.70 1.96
N LYS A 48 -6.06 -1.33 2.62
CA LYS A 48 -7.38 -1.80 2.25
C LYS A 48 -7.87 -0.94 1.09
N ILE A 49 -8.32 -1.58 0.02
CA ILE A 49 -8.78 -0.89 -1.19
C ILE A 49 -10.16 -1.35 -1.61
N GLN A 50 -10.86 -0.50 -2.36
CA GLN A 50 -12.06 -0.83 -3.13
C GLN A 50 -11.74 -0.68 -4.62
N VAL A 51 -12.14 -1.65 -5.44
CA VAL A 51 -11.88 -1.68 -6.87
C VAL A 51 -13.19 -1.55 -7.63
N GLU A 52 -13.17 -0.85 -8.75
CA GLU A 52 -14.32 -0.68 -9.63
C GLU A 52 -14.93 -2.03 -10.04
N GLY A 53 -16.27 -2.09 -10.03
CA GLY A 53 -17.03 -3.27 -10.44
C GLY A 53 -16.91 -4.45 -9.47
N ASP A 54 -16.17 -4.30 -8.37
CA ASP A 54 -15.99 -5.32 -7.36
C ASP A 54 -16.58 -4.88 -6.03
N GLY A 55 -17.64 -5.55 -5.59
CA GLY A 55 -18.30 -5.25 -4.31
C GLY A 55 -17.49 -5.67 -3.08
N ARG A 56 -16.29 -6.22 -3.27
CA ARG A 56 -15.45 -6.79 -2.21
C ARG A 56 -14.20 -5.94 -2.00
N PRO A 57 -13.78 -5.69 -0.75
CA PRO A 57 -12.53 -5.03 -0.47
C PRO A 57 -11.33 -5.97 -0.68
N TYR A 58 -10.20 -5.41 -1.10
CA TYR A 58 -8.92 -6.11 -1.22
C TYR A 58 -7.88 -5.56 -0.25
N VAL A 59 -6.83 -6.34 0.01
CA VAL A 59 -5.63 -5.88 0.72
C VAL A 59 -4.44 -5.88 -0.23
N LEU A 60 -3.86 -4.69 -0.45
CA LEU A 60 -2.57 -4.54 -1.13
C LEU A 60 -1.46 -4.46 -0.09
N ARG A 61 -0.42 -5.29 -0.25
CA ARG A 61 0.77 -5.28 0.58
C ARG A 61 1.99 -4.99 -0.29
N PHE A 62 2.69 -3.92 0.03
CA PHE A 62 3.97 -3.56 -0.59
C PHE A 62 5.12 -4.01 0.30
N PHE A 63 6.02 -4.79 -0.29
CA PHE A 63 7.28 -5.18 0.31
C PHE A 63 8.36 -4.21 -0.17
N ARG A 64 8.99 -3.48 0.74
CA ARG A 64 10.20 -2.73 0.40
C ARG A 64 11.36 -3.71 0.30
N ARG A 65 12.14 -3.64 -0.78
CA ARG A 65 13.43 -4.33 -0.85
C ARG A 65 14.39 -3.55 0.05
N GLY A 66 14.88 -4.21 1.11
CA GLY A 66 15.89 -3.66 2.02
C GLY A 66 17.29 -3.68 1.41
#